data_AF-A0A7C4FMG9-F1
#
_entry.id   AF-A0A7C4FMG9-F1
#
_cell.length_a   1.000
_cell.length_b   1.000
_cell.length_c   1.000
_cell.angle_alpha   90.00
_cell.angle_beta   90.00
_cell.angle_gamma   90.00
#
_symmetry.space_group_name_H-M   'P 1'
#
loop_
_entity.id
_entity.type
_entity.pdbx_description
1 polymer ?
#
loop_
_entity_poly.entity_id
_entity_poly.type
_entity_poly.pdbx_seq_one_letter_code
_entity_poly.pdbx_strand_id
1 'polypeptide(L)' 'MLARGRKLADKLNEKLSAVILGSNIDNESLKELILRGADRIYFAEASIFEHFLVEPYSNVLEHIIKKYRPDIFIAGATTL' A
#
# COMPACT_ATOMS: atom_id res chain seq x y z
N MET A 1 -6.14 2.99 8.29
CA MET A 1 -5.57 1.65 8.57
C MET A 1 -4.11 1.68 9.04
N LEU A 2 -3.26 2.59 8.54
CA LEU A 2 -1.83 2.66 8.90
C LEU A 2 -1.55 2.65 10.41
N ALA A 3 -2.28 3.44 11.22
CA ALA A 3 -2.09 3.44 12.67
C ALA A 3 -2.34 2.08 13.35
N ARG A 4 -3.26 1.26 12.81
CA ARG A 4 -3.48 -0.11 13.29
C ARG A 4 -2.38 -1.05 12.78
N GLY A 5 -1.98 -0.91 11.53
CA GLY A 5 -0.85 -1.64 10.95
C GLY A 5 0.46 -1.39 11.69
N ARG A 6 0.74 -0.14 12.07
CA ARG A 6 1.92 0.25 12.86
C ARG A 6 1.96 -0.47 14.20
N LYS A 7 0.86 -0.42 14.96
CA LYS A 7 0.73 -1.14 16.24
C LYS A 7 0.94 -2.65 16.10
N LEU A 8 0.55 -3.24 14.97
CA LEU A 8 0.76 -4.66 14.71
C LEU A 8 2.21 -4.96 14.33
N ALA A 9 2.79 -4.15 13.45
CA ALA A 9 4.19 -4.23 13.05
C ALA A 9 5.13 -4.10 14.27
N ASP A 10 4.85 -3.15 15.16
CA ASP A 10 5.60 -2.97 16.43
C ASP A 10 5.54 -4.22 17.32
N LYS A 11 4.36 -4.86 17.43
CA LYS A 11 4.19 -6.08 18.23
C LYS A 11 4.93 -7.28 17.64
N LEU A 12 5.03 -7.33 16.32
CA LEU A 12 5.74 -8.39 15.59
C LEU A 12 7.22 -8.07 15.39
N ASN A 13 7.67 -6.87 15.80
CA ASN A 13 9.00 -6.34 15.54
C ASN A 13 9.38 -6.34 14.04
N GLU A 14 8.41 -6.01 13.19
CA GLU A 14 8.51 -6.03 11.73
C GLU A 14 8.33 -4.63 11.12
N LYS A 15 8.64 -4.50 9.82
CA LYS A 15 8.48 -3.22 9.09
C LYS A 15 7.06 -3.07 8.53
N LEU A 16 6.47 -1.88 8.71
CA LEU A 16 5.20 -1.54 8.06
C LEU A 16 5.46 -1.02 6.64
N SER A 17 4.89 -1.69 5.65
CA SER A 17 4.92 -1.24 4.26
C SER A 17 3.53 -0.75 3.81
N ALA A 18 3.49 0.37 3.08
CA ALA A 18 2.30 0.87 2.41
C ALA A 18 2.36 0.60 0.90
N VAL A 19 1.22 0.35 0.27
CA VAL A 19 1.08 0.22 -1.18
C VAL A 19 0.11 1.29 -1.68
N ILE A 20 0.50 2.05 -2.70
CA ILE A 20 -0.34 3.07 -3.34
C ILE A 20 -0.33 2.91 -4.87
N LEU A 21 -1.50 2.89 -5.48
CA LEU A 21 -1.70 2.76 -6.93
C LEU A 21 -2.56 3.93 -7.39
N GLY A 22 -2.09 4.66 -8.40
CA GLY A 22 -2.77 5.87 -8.85
C GLY A 22 -2.19 6.47 -10.13
N SER A 23 -2.90 7.44 -10.68
CA SER A 23 -2.43 8.31 -11.77
C SER A 23 -2.03 9.65 -11.13
N ASN A 24 -0.80 10.13 -11.36
CA ASN A 24 -0.23 11.34 -10.73
C ASN A 24 -0.04 11.23 -9.22
N ILE A 25 0.80 10.31 -8.76
CA ILE A 25 1.13 10.19 -7.33
C ILE A 25 2.12 11.30 -6.96
N ASP A 26 1.68 12.25 -6.15
CA ASP A 26 2.52 13.37 -5.74
C ASP A 26 3.44 13.02 -4.55
N ASN A 27 4.54 13.76 -4.45
CA ASN A 27 5.52 13.56 -3.38
C ASN A 27 4.98 13.87 -1.98
N GLU A 28 3.97 14.75 -1.85
CA GLU A 28 3.40 15.08 -0.54
C GLU A 28 2.54 13.93 -0.03
N SER A 29 1.75 13.28 -0.89
CA SER A 29 1.03 12.04 -0.58
C SER A 29 1.98 10.94 -0.10
N LEU A 30 3.14 10.77 -0.74
CA LEU A 30 4.15 9.81 -0.29
C LEU A 30 4.74 10.18 1.09
N LYS A 31 5.05 11.45 1.32
CA LYS A 31 5.53 11.93 2.62
C LYS A 31 4.49 11.71 3.72
N GLU A 32 3.20 11.93 3.43
CA GLU A 32 2.12 11.71 4.40
C GLU A 32 2.09 10.25 4.86
N LEU A 33 2.27 9.29 3.96
CA LEU A 33 2.31 7.86 4.32
C LEU A 33 3.46 7.54 5.29
N ILE A 34 4.65 8.12 5.06
CA ILE A 34 5.80 7.98 5.98
C ILE A 34 5.48 8.62 7.34
N LEU A 35 4.97 9.86 7.34
CA LEU A 35 4.60 10.58 8.58
C LEU A 35 3.54 9.82 9.40
N ARG A 36 2.69 9.04 8.72
CA ARG A 36 1.65 8.22 9.35
C ARG A 36 2.13 6.83 9.76
N GLY A 37 3.43 6.54 9.63
CA GLY A 37 4.11 5.40 10.23
C GLY A 37 4.52 4.29 9.28
N ALA A 38 4.41 4.48 7.96
CA ALA A 38 4.97 3.53 6.99
C ALA A 38 6.51 3.64 6.95
N ASP A 39 7.19 2.51 7.08
CA ASP A 39 8.66 2.43 6.96
C ASP A 39 9.09 2.36 5.48
N ARG A 40 8.21 1.82 4.64
CA ARG A 40 8.43 1.63 3.20
C ARG A 40 7.15 1.92 2.44
N ILE A 41 7.30 2.45 1.23
CA ILE A 41 6.20 2.67 0.32
C ILE A 41 6.53 1.98 -1.00
N TYR A 42 5.62 1.12 -1.45
CA TYR A 42 5.59 0.60 -2.81
C TYR A 42 4.52 1.37 -3.56
N PHE A 43 4.88 1.95 -4.69
CA PHE A 43 3.91 2.66 -5.52
C PHE A 43 4.02 2.21 -6.97
N ALA A 44 2.88 2.23 -7.66
CA ALA A 44 2.83 2.10 -9.11
C ALA A 44 1.99 3.24 -9.66
N GLU A 45 2.58 3.96 -10.61
CA GLU A 45 1.98 5.13 -11.23
C GLU A 45 1.72 4.84 -12.70
N ALA A 46 0.46 4.97 -13.10
CA ALA A 46 0.03 4.82 -14.49
C ALA A 46 -1.37 5.38 -14.68
N SER A 47 -1.67 5.89 -15.87
CA SER A 47 -2.99 6.43 -16.21
C SER A 47 -4.14 5.41 -16.06
N ILE A 48 -3.84 4.11 -16.18
CA ILE A 48 -4.83 3.04 -15.96
C ILE A 48 -5.37 2.98 -14.53
N PHE A 49 -4.67 3.59 -13.56
CA PHE A 49 -5.12 3.70 -12.17
C PHE A 49 -5.91 4.97 -11.88
N GLU A 50 -6.25 5.77 -12.89
CA GLU A 50 -7.12 6.95 -12.72
C GLU A 50 -8.52 6.55 -12.25
N HIS A 51 -9.00 5.38 -12.69
CA HIS A 51 -10.21 4.76 -12.20
C HIS A 51 -9.87 3.40 -11.59
N PHE A 52 -10.57 3.05 -10.52
CA PHE A 52 -10.40 1.73 -9.94
C PHE A 52 -10.92 0.68 -10.90
N LEU A 53 -10.02 -0.21 -11.31
CA LEU A 53 -10.31 -1.38 -12.13
C LEU A 53 -9.75 -2.60 -11.41
N VAL A 54 -10.59 -3.61 -11.22
CA VAL A 54 -10.25 -4.79 -10.42
C VAL A 54 -8.98 -5.47 -10.94
N GLU A 55 -8.88 -5.67 -12.25
CA GLU A 55 -7.79 -6.44 -12.87
C GLU A 55 -6.42 -5.73 -12.77
N PRO A 56 -6.26 -4.45 -13.16
CA PRO A 56 -5.00 -3.73 -12.96
C PRO A 56 -4.54 -3.67 -11.49
N TYR A 57 -5.46 -3.42 -10.56
CA TYR A 57 -5.14 -3.36 -9.14
C TYR A 57 -4.72 -4.74 -8.61
N SER A 58 -5.47 -5.78 -8.95
CA SER A 58 -5.19 -7.15 -8.50
C SER A 58 -3.85 -7.65 -9.04
N ASN A 59 -3.53 -7.38 -10.31
CA ASN A 59 -2.27 -7.79 -10.93
C ASN A 59 -1.06 -7.16 -10.23
N VAL A 60 -1.12 -5.87 -9.90
CA VAL A 60 -0.02 -5.21 -9.18
C VAL A 60 0.08 -5.70 -7.75
N LEU A 61 -1.04 -5.84 -7.04
CA LEU A 61 -1.04 -6.36 -5.67
C LEU A 61 -0.49 -7.79 -5.62
N GLU A 62 -0.91 -8.66 -6.53
CA GLU A 62 -0.41 -10.02 -6.65
C GLU A 62 1.11 -10.03 -6.90
N HIS A 63 1.59 -9.18 -7.80
CA HIS A 63 3.03 -9.05 -8.06
C HIS A 63 3.80 -8.64 -6.81
N ILE A 64 3.32 -7.62 -6.08
CA ILE A 64 3.95 -7.12 -4.85
C ILE A 64 3.96 -8.21 -3.77
N ILE A 65 2.84 -8.90 -3.56
CA ILE A 65 2.71 -9.96 -2.55
C ILE A 65 3.64 -11.13 -2.89
N LYS A 66 3.68 -11.57 -4.16
CA LYS A 66 4.57 -12.65 -4.59
C LYS A 66 6.06 -12.28 -4.46
N LYS A 67 6.41 -11.02 -4.78
CA LYS A 67 7.79 -10.53 -4.76
C LYS A 67 8.33 -10.30 -3.36
N TYR A 68 7.54 -9.67 -2.49
CA TYR A 68 7.98 -9.25 -1.16
C TYR A 68 7.53 -10.20 -0.04
N ARG A 69 6.60 -11.12 -0.32
CA ARG A 69 6.08 -12.16 0.60
C ARG A 69 5.81 -11.63 2.01
N PRO A 70 4.89 -10.66 2.17
CA PRO A 70 4.56 -10.13 3.49
C PRO A 70 3.86 -11.20 4.35
N ASP A 71 4.12 -11.19 5.66
CA ASP A 71 3.43 -12.08 6.61
C ASP A 71 1.95 -11.73 6.79
N ILE A 72 1.63 -10.43 6.74
CA ILE A 72 0.26 -9.91 6.94
C ILE A 72 -0.03 -8.85 5.89
N PHE A 73 -1.19 -8.99 5.23
CA PHE A 73 -1.74 -7.99 4.33
C PHE A 73 -3.07 -7.45 4.88
N ILE A 74 -3.17 -6.13 5.04
CA ILE A 74 -4.37 -5.45 5.55
C ILE A 74 -4.93 -4.56 4.45
N ALA A 75 -6.18 -4.82 4.05
CA ALA A 75 -6.91 -4.00 3.09
C ALA A 75 -8.21 -3.46 3.70
N GLY A 76 -8.68 -2.33 3.17
CA GLY A 76 -9.95 -1.72 3.57
C GLY A 76 -11.12 -2.51 3.00
N ALA A 77 -12.15 -2.73 3.79
CA ALA A 77 -13.38 -3.40 3.35
C ALA A 77 -14.35 -2.40 2.69
N THR A 78 -13.91 -1.79 1.59
CA THR A 78 -14.71 -0.81 0.81
C THR A 78 -15.08 -1.42 -0.53
N THR A 79 -16.30 -1.17 -0.99
CA THR A 79 -16.87 -1.75 -2.22
C THR A 79 -16.66 -0.90 -3.48
N LEU A 80 -16.02 0.28 -3.35
CA LEU A 80 -16.14 1.48 -4.19
C LEU A 80 -17.30 2.37 -3.79
#